data_AF-A0A7V4HAN5-F1
#
_entry.id   AF-A0A7V4HAN5-F1
#
_cell.length_a   1.000
_cell.length_b   1.000
_cell.length_c   1.000
_cell.angle_alpha   90.00
_cell.angle_beta   90.00
_cell.angle_gamma   90.00
#
_symmetry.space_group_name_H-M   'P 1'
#
loop_
_entity.id
_entity.type
_entity.pdbx_description
1 polymer ?
#
loop_
_entity_poly.entity_id
_entity_poly.type
_entity_poly.pdbx_seq_one_letter_code
_entity_poly.pdbx_strand_id
1 'polypeptide(L)' 'MRLRLAKVNEVQFLISIKRGVWGSKKTRFDDWKIGDLLVYIVDKSFAGIAKVDGVPYLSNRQIWDTGLFP' A
#
# COMPACT_ATOMS: atom_id res chain seq x y z
N MET A 1 11.14 -8.79 -9.70
CA MET A 1 10.73 -7.39 -9.51
C MET A 1 9.46 -7.15 -10.30
N ARG A 2 8.32 -7.05 -9.63
CA ARG A 2 7.02 -6.70 -10.23
C ARG A 2 6.65 -5.25 -9.90
N LEU A 3 5.96 -4.58 -10.80
CA LEU A 3 5.38 -3.25 -10.58
C LEU A 3 3.88 -3.41 -10.33
N ARG A 4 3.37 -2.81 -9.25
CA ARG A 4 1.95 -2.83 -8.87
C ARG A 4 1.40 -1.42 -8.79
N LEU A 5 0.11 -1.28 -9.05
CA LEU A 5 -0.60 -0.01 -8.98
C LEU A 5 -1.61 -0.04 -7.82
N ALA A 6 -1.60 0.99 -7.00
CA ALA A 6 -2.63 1.26 -6.00
C ALA A 6 -3.33 2.58 -6.35
N LYS A 7 -4.63 2.50 -6.65
CA LYS A 7 -5.47 3.69 -6.79
C LYS A 7 -6.08 4.04 -5.45
N VAL A 8 -5.76 5.23 -4.96
CA VAL A 8 -6.13 5.69 -3.61
C VAL A 8 -6.56 7.15 -3.63
N ASN A 9 -7.21 7.60 -2.55
CA ASN A 9 -7.40 9.02 -2.33
C ASN A 9 -6.17 9.65 -1.65
N GLU A 10 -6.12 10.97 -1.60
CA GLU A 10 -5.00 11.73 -1.02
C GLU A 10 -4.75 11.37 0.45
N VAL A 11 -5.80 11.25 1.25
CA VAL A 11 -5.69 10.91 2.69
C VAL A 11 -5.02 9.56 2.88
N GLN A 12 -5.40 8.53 2.12
CA GLN A 12 -4.81 7.20 2.19
C GLN A 12 -3.34 7.20 1.75
N PHE A 13 -3.01 7.94 0.69
CA PHE A 13 -1.63 8.12 0.24
C PHE A 13 -0.76 8.73 1.35
N LEU A 14 -1.21 9.83 1.95
CA LEU A 14 -0.49 10.51 3.03
C LEU A 14 -0.32 9.62 4.27
N ILE A 15 -1.35 8.85 4.64
CA ILE A 15 -1.25 7.86 5.73
C ILE A 15 -0.19 6.81 5.42
N SER A 16 -0.16 6.27 4.19
CA SER A 16 0.80 5.26 3.78
C SER A 16 2.24 5.77 3.82
N ILE A 17 2.49 7.00 3.35
CA ILE A 17 3.82 7.63 3.45
C ILE A 17 4.21 7.87 4.92
N LYS A 18 3.29 8.40 5.74
CA LYS A 18 3.56 8.70 7.16
C LYS A 18 3.84 7.45 8.00
N ARG A 19 3.24 6.31 7.65
CA ARG A 19 3.31 5.06 8.42
C ARG A 19 4.29 4.05 7.82
N GLY A 20 4.71 4.23 6.58
CA GLY A 20 5.61 3.30 5.88
C GLY A 20 4.96 1.97 5.53
N VAL A 21 3.63 1.93 5.41
CA VAL A 21 2.87 0.68 5.19
C VAL A 21 1.75 0.87 4.16
N TRP A 22 1.45 -0.22 3.47
CA TRP A 22 0.35 -0.33 2.52
C TRP A 22 -0.44 -1.61 2.80
N GLY A 23 -1.76 -1.56 2.67
CA GLY A 23 -2.61 -2.72 2.90
C GLY A 23 -3.89 -2.67 2.05
N SER A 24 -4.63 -3.79 2.03
CA SER A 24 -5.83 -3.99 1.22
C SER A 24 -6.84 -4.80 2.04
N LYS A 25 -8.14 -4.46 1.96
CA LYS A 25 -9.21 -5.27 2.57
C LYS A 25 -9.30 -6.68 1.97
N LYS A 26 -8.80 -6.85 0.74
CA LYS A 26 -8.71 -8.16 0.09
C LYS A 26 -7.29 -8.66 0.27
N THR A 27 -7.15 -9.87 0.83
CA THR A 27 -5.91 -10.64 0.87
C THR A 27 -5.43 -10.88 -0.56
N ARG A 28 -4.47 -10.06 -0.99
CA ARG A 28 -3.88 -10.08 -2.34
C ARG A 28 -2.36 -9.86 -2.26
N PHE A 29 -1.78 -10.17 -1.11
CA PHE A 29 -0.37 -9.90 -0.83
C PHE A 29 0.52 -11.13 -0.92
N ASP A 30 -0.03 -12.32 -1.06
CA ASP A 30 0.72 -13.60 -1.01
C ASP A 30 1.84 -13.69 -2.06
N ASP A 31 1.73 -12.96 -3.16
CA ASP A 31 2.74 -12.90 -4.21
C ASP A 31 3.69 -11.69 -4.12
N TRP A 32 3.57 -10.85 -3.08
CA TRP A 32 4.44 -9.69 -2.86
C TRP A 32 5.78 -10.12 -2.32
N LYS A 33 6.84 -9.63 -2.97
CA LYS A 33 8.21 -9.93 -2.61
C LYS A 33 8.95 -8.64 -2.28
N ILE A 34 9.90 -8.76 -1.36
CA ILE A 34 10.87 -7.69 -1.11
C ILE A 34 11.54 -7.32 -2.45
N GLY A 35 11.57 -6.02 -2.72
CA GLY A 35 12.06 -5.45 -3.96
C GLY A 35 11.04 -5.27 -5.08
N ASP A 36 9.79 -5.72 -4.91
CA ASP A 36 8.70 -5.27 -5.77
C ASP A 36 8.44 -3.77 -5.60
N LEU A 37 7.80 -3.17 -6.60
CA LEU A 37 7.50 -1.74 -6.64
C LEU A 37 6.00 -1.52 -6.54
N LEU A 38 5.60 -0.52 -5.76
CA LEU A 38 4.24 -0.04 -5.62
C LEU A 38 4.16 1.41 -6.09
N VAL A 39 3.32 1.67 -7.07
CA VAL A 39 3.00 3.02 -7.56
C VAL A 39 1.64 3.44 -7.03
N TYR A 40 1.59 4.64 -6.46
CA TYR A 40 0.37 5.28 -6.00
C TYR A 40 -0.20 6.18 -7.10
N ILE A 41 -1.48 5.96 -7.43
CA ILE A 41 -2.26 6.79 -8.33
C ILE A 41 -3.33 7.52 -7.52
N VAL A 42 -3.27 8.85 -7.49
CA VAL A 42 -4.23 9.74 -6.83
C VAL A 42 -4.83 10.65 -7.90
N ASP A 43 -6.15 10.74 -7.96
CA ASP A 43 -6.88 11.57 -8.94
C ASP A 43 -6.39 11.40 -10.39
N LYS A 44 -6.20 10.13 -10.78
CA LYS A 44 -5.71 9.70 -12.11
C LYS A 44 -4.27 10.14 -12.43
N SER A 45 -3.55 10.68 -11.46
CA SER A 45 -2.17 11.13 -11.59
C SER A 45 -1.21 10.26 -10.77
N PHE A 46 0.04 10.19 -11.21
CA PHE A 46 1.12 9.56 -10.44
C PHE A 46 1.42 10.40 -9.21
N ALA A 47 1.29 9.81 -8.02
CA ALA A 47 1.56 10.49 -6.74
C ALA A 47 2.89 10.07 -6.12
N GLY A 48 3.36 8.84 -6.38
CA GLY A 48 4.62 8.37 -5.85
C GLY A 48 4.90 6.89 -6.13
N ILE A 49 6.13 6.47 -5.88
CA ILE A 49 6.59 5.08 -5.99
C ILE A 49 7.31 4.66 -4.71
N ALA A 50 7.08 3.43 -4.27
CA ALA A 50 7.74 2.82 -3.12
C ALA A 50 8.26 1.42 -3.48
N LYS A 51 9.33 1.00 -2.80
CA LYS A 51 9.86 -0.35 -2.89
C LYS A 51 9.39 -1.14 -1.68
N VAL A 52 8.91 -2.35 -1.89
CA VAL A 52 8.54 -3.28 -0.82
C VAL A 52 9.82 -3.69 -0.09
N ASP A 53 9.89 -3.41 1.20
CA ASP A 53 11.05 -3.68 2.07
C ASP A 53 10.78 -4.78 3.11
N GLY A 54 9.53 -5.23 3.25
CA GLY A 54 9.11 -6.28 4.18
C GLY A 54 8.24 -7.36 3.53
N VAL A 55 8.10 -8.48 4.23
CA VAL A 55 7.16 -9.54 3.86
C VAL A 55 5.72 -9.13 4.23
N PRO A 56 4.70 -9.60 3.49
CA PRO A 56 3.31 -9.44 3.90
C PRO A 56 3.07 -9.98 5.32
N TYR A 57 2.24 -9.29 6.08
CA TYR A 57 1.84 -9.71 7.43
C TYR A 57 0.37 -9.33 7.65
N LEU A 58 -0.28 -9.92 8.64
CA LEU A 58 -1.63 -9.51 9.06
C LEU A 58 -1.52 -8.63 10.30
N SER A 59 -2.32 -7.56 10.35
CA SER A 59 -2.39 -6.69 11.52
C SER A 59 -3.81 -6.30 11.87
N ASN A 60 -4.13 -6.33 13.17
CA ASN A 60 -5.41 -5.86 13.71
C ASN A 60 -5.36 -4.36 14.07
N ARG A 61 -4.26 -3.66 13.75
CA ARG A 61 -4.10 -2.24 14.04
C ARG A 61 -4.86 -1.41 13.01
N GLN A 62 -5.77 -0.55 13.48
CA GLN A 62 -6.41 0.42 12.61
C GLN A 62 -5.43 1.54 12.25
N ILE A 63 -5.04 1.59 10.98
CA ILE A 63 -4.10 2.60 10.43
C ILE A 63 -4.82 3.60 9.53
N TRP A 64 -5.85 3.14 8.81
CA TRP A 64 -6.64 3.96 7.89
C TRP A 64 -8.08 4.09 8.40
N ASP A 65 -8.68 5.26 8.18
CA ASP A 65 -10.05 5.56 8.62
C ASP A 65 -11.10 4.75 7.83
N THR A 66 -10.74 4.29 6.63
CA THR A 66 -11.63 3.52 5.75
C THR A 66 -11.69 2.02 6.07
N GLY A 67 -10.98 1.55 7.11
CA GLY A 67 -11.06 0.18 7.64
C GLY A 67 -9.70 -0.45 7.98
N LEU A 68 -9.74 -1.71 8.43
CA LEU A 68 -8.55 -2.54 8.64
C LEU A 68 -8.02 -3.02 7.29
N PHE A 69 -6.71 -2.89 7.11
CA PHE A 69 -6.00 -3.33 5.94
C PHE A 69 -4.83 -4.18 6.45
N PRO A 70 -5.03 -5.48 6.64
CA PRO A 70 -3.91 -6.38 6.87
C PRO A 70 -3.00 -6.38 5.64
#